data_AF-A0A915LQA7-F1
#
_entry.id   AF-A0A915LQA7-F1
#
_cell.length_a   1.000
_cell.length_b   1.000
_cell.length_c   1.000
_cell.angle_alpha   90.00
_cell.angle_beta   90.00
_cell.angle_gamma   90.00
#
_symmetry.space_group_name_H-M   'P 1'
#
loop_
_entity.id
_entity.type
_entity.pdbx_description
1 polymer ?
#
loop_
_entity_poly.entity_id
_entity_poly.type
_entity_poly.pdbx_seq_one_letter_code
_entity_poly.pdbx_strand_id
1 'polypeptide(L)' 'MTNPQYRVRNSDRFHHLVHRHENEIPDLPIKIIAETDDFLVVNKPSGLPVHPCGNYRFNSVKGLLENEYGRD' A
#
# COMPACT_ATOMS: atom_id res chain seq x y z
N MET A 1 8.59 -18.50 -22.54
CA MET A 1 8.65 -19.59 -21.53
C MET A 1 7.23 -20.02 -21.19
N THR A 2 6.64 -20.94 -21.96
CA THR A 2 5.24 -21.40 -21.78
C THR A 2 5.12 -22.91 -21.65
N ASN A 3 6.23 -23.65 -21.60
CA ASN A 3 6.24 -25.09 -21.38
C ASN A 3 6.47 -25.39 -19.88
N PRO A 4 5.48 -25.94 -19.14
CA PRO A 4 5.62 -26.28 -17.72
C PRO A 4 6.68 -27.35 -17.44
N GLN A 5 7.05 -28.16 -18.43
CA GLN A 5 8.11 -29.18 -18.31
C GLN A 5 9.52 -28.65 -18.60
N TYR A 6 9.66 -27.38 -19.00
CA TYR A 6 10.97 -26.81 -19.28
C TYR A 6 11.83 -26.77 -18.00
N ARG A 7 12.96 -27.46 -18.05
CA ARG A 7 13.98 -27.39 -16.99
C ARG A 7 14.86 -26.16 -17.23
N VAL A 8 14.83 -25.24 -16.26
CA VAL A 8 15.66 -24.03 -16.23
C VAL A 8 17.13 -24.39 -16.38
N ARG A 9 17.84 -23.64 -17.22
CA ARG A 9 19.26 -23.82 -17.51
C ARG A 9 20.08 -22.66 -16.97
N ASN A 10 21.38 -22.88 -16.86
CA ASN A 10 22.30 -21.83 -16.46
C ASN A 10 22.22 -20.66 -17.46
N SER A 11 22.23 -19.42 -16.95
CA SER A 11 22.05 -18.18 -17.72
C SER A 11 20.64 -17.90 -18.28
N ASP A 12 19.63 -18.70 -17.95
CA ASP A 12 18.23 -18.31 -18.20
C ASP A 12 17.85 -17.07 -17.39
N ARG A 13 17.07 -16.17 -17.99
CA ARG A 13 16.60 -14.94 -17.34
C ARG A 13 15.08 -14.98 -17.16
N PHE A 14 14.65 -14.77 -15.92
CA PHE A 14 13.24 -14.60 -15.58
C PHE A 14 12.92 -13.13 -15.45
N HIS A 15 11.86 -12.70 -16.12
CA HIS A 15 11.29 -11.37 -15.96
C HIS A 15 9.84 -11.53 -15.53
N HIS A 16 9.49 -10.98 -14.36
CA HIS A 16 8.11 -10.88 -13.93
C HIS A 16 7.63 -9.47 -14.24
N LEU A 17 6.85 -9.33 -15.31
CA LEU A 17 6.19 -8.08 -15.66
C LEU A 17 4.77 -8.13 -15.10
N VAL A 18 4.51 -7.32 -14.08
CA VAL A 18 3.18 -7.23 -13.46
C VAL A 18 2.73 -5.78 -13.53
N HIS A 19 1.46 -5.60 -13.89
CA HIS A 19 0.76 -4.35 -13.71
C HIS A 19 -0.09 -4.46 -12.43
N ARG A 20 0.19 -3.64 -11.42
CA ARG A 20 -0.62 -3.58 -10.20
C ARG A 20 -1.27 -2.21 -10.10
N HIS A 21 -2.56 -2.22 -9.77
CA HIS A 21 -3.31 -1.04 -9.35
C HIS A 21 -3.52 -1.13 -7.86
N GLU A 22 -3.54 0.01 -7.19
CA GLU A 22 -4.10 0.02 -5.86
C GLU A 22 -5.61 -0.13 -5.93
N ASN A 23 -6.16 -0.82 -4.94
CA ASN A 23 -7.60 -0.89 -4.80
C ASN A 23 -8.14 0.48 -4.40
N GLU A 24 -9.37 0.76 -4.81
CA GLU A 24 -10.12 1.94 -4.38
C GLU A 24 -10.39 1.93 -2.87
N ILE A 25 -10.50 3.13 -2.30
CA ILE A 25 -10.84 3.37 -0.90
C ILE A 25 -12.00 4.37 -0.82
N PRO A 26 -12.75 4.39 0.29
CA PRO A 26 -13.72 5.44 0.53
C PRO A 26 -13.03 6.81 0.57
N ASP A 27 -13.57 7.78 -0.17
CA ASP A 27 -13.15 9.19 -0.11
C ASP A 27 -13.69 9.86 1.16
N LEU A 28 -13.10 9.47 2.29
CA LEU A 28 -13.45 9.97 3.62
C LEU A 28 -12.19 10.54 4.28
N PRO A 29 -12.27 11.76 4.86
CA PRO A 29 -11.10 12.40 5.44
C PRO A 29 -10.63 11.67 6.70
N ILE A 30 -9.30 11.60 6.89
CA ILE A 30 -8.70 11.17 8.14
C ILE A 30 -8.76 12.34 9.11
N LYS A 31 -9.57 12.22 10.17
CA LYS A 31 -9.71 13.29 11.17
C LYS A 31 -8.66 13.12 12.26
N ILE A 32 -7.86 14.14 12.52
CA ILE A 32 -6.94 14.17 13.66
C ILE A 32 -7.77 14.49 14.91
N ILE A 33 -7.69 13.62 15.91
CA ILE A 33 -8.39 13.76 17.20
C ILE A 33 -7.49 14.50 18.18
N ALA A 34 -6.22 14.13 18.23
CA ALA A 34 -5.21 14.74 19.11
C ALA A 34 -3.82 14.58 18.51
N GLU A 35 -2.94 15.52 18.82
CA GLU A 35 -1.53 15.52 18.46
C GLU A 35 -0.75 15.93 19.72
N THR A 36 0.17 15.07 20.16
CA THR A 36 1.08 15.30 21.28
C THR A 36 2.51 15.13 20.82
N ASP A 37 3.48 15.42 21.69
CA ASP A 37 4.91 15.28 21.36
C ASP A 37 5.29 13.85 20.93
N ASP A 38 4.55 12.84 21.41
CA ASP A 38 4.83 11.42 21.16
C ASP A 38 3.80 10.72 20.26
N PHE A 39 2.59 11.26 20.12
CA PHE A 39 1.48 10.54 19.48
C PHE A 39 0.64 11.42 18.56
N LEU A 40 0.32 10.85 17.39
CA LEU A 40 -0.74 11.32 16.51
C LEU A 40 -1.95 10.38 16.62
N VAL A 41 -3.06 10.89 17.13
CA VAL A 41 -4.31 10.13 17.28
C VAL A 41 -5.26 10.51 16.16
N VAL A 42 -5.60 9.53 15.32
CA VAL A 42 -6.50 9.74 14.16
C VAL A 42 -7.77 8.89 14.26
N ASN A 43 -8.88 9.45 13.76
CA ASN A 43 -10.11 8.71 13.52
C ASN A 43 -10.04 8.04 12.14
N LYS A 44 -9.73 6.74 12.13
CA LYS A 44 -9.65 5.97 10.88
C LYS A 44 -11.05 5.70 10.32
N PRO A 45 -11.34 6.06 9.05
CA PRO A 45 -12.59 5.66 8.41
C PRO A 45 -12.68 4.14 8.23
N SER A 46 -13.91 3.61 8.24
CA SER A 46 -14.16 2.20 7.95
C SER A 46 -13.72 1.86 6.52
N GLY A 47 -13.19 0.65 6.30
CA GLY A 47 -12.73 0.21 4.98
C GLY A 47 -11.35 0.70 4.53
N LEU A 48 -10.72 1.65 5.24
CA LEU A 48 -9.36 2.11 4.92
C LEU A 48 -8.28 1.23 5.62
N PRO A 49 -7.33 0.60 4.91
CA PRO A 49 -6.22 -0.15 5.51
C PRO A 49 -5.30 0.74 6.35
N VAL A 50 -4.74 0.23 7.44
CA VAL A 50 -3.88 1.03 8.35
C VAL A 50 -2.48 1.22 7.77
N HIS A 51 -1.84 0.12 7.37
CA HIS A 51 -0.49 0.10 6.83
C HIS A 51 -0.50 -0.54 5.44
N PRO A 52 0.56 -0.34 4.62
CA PRO A 52 0.67 -0.98 3.32
C PRO A 52 0.49 -2.50 3.43
N CYS A 53 -0.52 -3.05 2.76
CA CYS A 53 -0.81 -4.47 2.76
C CYS A 53 -1.59 -4.87 1.49
N GLY A 54 -1.34 -6.08 0.98
CA GLY A 54 -1.99 -6.56 -0.25
C GLY A 54 -1.74 -5.64 -1.45
N ASN A 55 -2.84 -5.10 -2.00
CA ASN A 55 -2.83 -4.11 -3.10
C ASN A 55 -3.03 -2.67 -2.59
N TYR A 56 -2.66 -2.37 -1.35
CA TYR A 56 -2.71 -1.01 -0.80
C TYR A 56 -1.31 -0.58 -0.37
N ARG A 57 -0.84 0.55 -0.89
CA ARG A 57 0.42 1.18 -0.50
C ARG A 57 0.15 2.65 -0.15
N PHE A 58 -0.20 3.48 -1.13
CA PHE A 58 -0.62 4.86 -0.93
C PHE A 58 -2.01 4.95 -0.30
N ASN A 59 -2.94 4.11 -0.74
CA ASN A 59 -4.33 4.03 -0.24
C ASN A 59 -4.41 3.31 1.13
N SER A 60 -3.60 3.74 2.08
CA SER A 60 -3.59 3.29 3.47
C SER A 60 -3.52 4.51 4.39
N VAL A 61 -3.88 4.39 5.66
CA VAL A 61 -3.77 5.49 6.64
C VAL A 61 -2.36 6.04 6.67
N LYS A 62 -1.34 5.16 6.80
CA LYS A 62 0.05 5.58 6.81
C LYS A 62 0.45 6.27 5.50
N GLY A 63 0.10 5.66 4.36
CA GLY A 63 0.40 6.22 3.03
C GLY A 63 -0.25 7.59 2.82
N LEU A 64 -1.52 7.75 3.16
CA LEU A 64 -2.22 9.04 3.05
C LEU A 64 -1.61 10.08 3.98
N LEU A 65 -1.35 9.74 5.25
CA LEU A 65 -0.72 10.66 6.20
C LEU A 65 0.62 11.19 5.68
N GLU A 66 1.47 10.31 5.15
CA GLU A 66 2.76 10.69 4.56
C GLU A 66 2.60 11.56 3.31
N ASN A 67 1.77 11.14 2.35
CA ASN A 67 1.76 11.69 0.99
C ASN A 67 0.83 12.90 0.83
N GLU A 68 -0.26 12.96 1.59
CA GLU A 68 -1.26 14.02 1.47
C GLU A 68 -1.25 14.98 2.66
N TYR A 69 -1.00 14.47 3.86
CA TYR A 69 -1.04 15.28 5.08
C TYR A 69 0.35 15.72 5.56
N GLY A 70 1.43 15.24 4.94
CA GLY A 70 2.81 15.60 5.27
C GLY A 70 3.25 15.16 6.66
N ARG A 71 2.75 14.00 7.14
CA ARG A 71 3.01 13.45 8.47
C ARG A 71 3.53 12.00 8.37
N ASP A 72 4.67 11.70 8.96
CA ASP A 72 5.25 10.33 9.11
C ASP A 72 5.47 10.01 10.59
#